data_AF-A0A820L3B4-F1
#
_entry.id   AF-A0A820L3B4-F1
#
_cell.length_a   1.000
_cell.length_b   1.000
_cell.length_c   1.000
_cell.angle_alpha   90.00
_cell.angle_beta   90.00
_cell.angle_gamma   90.00
#
_symmetry.space_group_name_H-M   'P 1'
#
loop_
_entity.id
_entity.type
_entity.pdbx_description
1 polymer ?
#
loop_
_entity_poly.entity_id
_entity_poly.type
_entity_poly.pdbx_seq_one_letter_code
_entity_poly.pdbx_strand_id
1 'polypeptide(L)'
;DSSDRLLQAADRDVNPNEIVRSSTTPQFQFKLSLPPPTITCSFILDYDQARQVFLFAMDKIDSAKSYYILDGFVTDHVELCQDTSQLYSKLVFFESNIDRKCKMHKRRIDLLSTLCGEISEEHYLYIMRQLLFELGEGYSML
;
A
#
# COMPACT_ATOMS: atom_id res chain seq x y z
N ASP A 1 31.23 -1.66 -81.17
CA ASP A 1 30.97 -0.41 -80.43
C ASP A 1 30.56 -0.73 -79.01
N SER A 2 31.56 -0.98 -78.18
CA SER A 2 32.23 0.09 -77.42
C SER A 2 31.22 0.69 -76.44
N SER A 3 31.27 0.26 -75.19
CA SER A 3 32.00 1.07 -74.20
C SER A 3 31.57 2.52 -74.33
N ASP A 4 30.39 2.89 -73.81
CA ASP A 4 30.03 4.29 -73.45
C ASP A 4 28.57 4.48 -73.00
N ARG A 5 28.02 3.58 -72.17
CA ARG A 5 26.82 3.92 -71.38
C ARG A 5 26.91 3.49 -69.91
N LEU A 6 28.14 3.47 -69.38
CA LEU A 6 28.37 3.79 -67.98
C LEU A 6 28.40 5.32 -67.90
N LEU A 7 27.29 5.94 -67.49
CA LEU A 7 27.18 7.26 -66.84
C LEU A 7 25.74 7.74 -66.89
N GLN A 8 24.89 7.18 -66.03
CA GLN A 8 23.90 7.98 -65.31
C GLN A 8 23.50 7.23 -64.05
N ALA A 9 24.42 7.26 -63.09
CA ALA A 9 24.04 7.27 -61.69
C ALA A 9 23.16 8.51 -61.50
N ALA A 10 21.84 8.32 -61.53
CA ALA A 10 20.96 9.24 -60.84
C ALA A 10 20.99 8.78 -59.38
N ASP A 11 21.93 9.36 -58.64
CA ASP A 11 21.92 9.38 -57.18
C ASP A 11 20.51 9.77 -56.74
N ARG A 12 19.73 8.78 -56.33
CA ARG A 12 18.60 9.05 -55.46
C ARG A 12 19.25 9.22 -54.10
N ASP A 13 19.36 10.47 -53.68
CA ASP A 13 19.67 10.84 -52.30
C ASP A 13 18.57 10.31 -51.39
N VAL A 14 18.58 9.01 -51.12
CA VAL A 14 17.78 8.40 -50.07
C VAL A 14 18.51 8.73 -48.79
N ASN A 15 18.09 9.80 -48.14
CA ASN A 15 18.58 10.15 -46.81
C ASN A 15 18.29 8.97 -45.86
N PRO A 16 19.32 8.29 -45.31
CA PRO A 16 19.11 7.11 -44.45
C PRO A 16 18.36 7.42 -43.15
N ASN A 17 18.17 8.71 -42.84
CA ASN A 17 17.50 9.20 -41.63
C ASN A 17 16.08 9.71 -41.87
N GLU A 18 15.46 9.48 -43.04
CA GLU A 18 14.03 9.73 -43.19
C GLU A 18 13.21 8.69 -42.40
N ILE A 19 12.96 9.01 -41.14
CA ILE A 19 11.94 8.35 -40.34
C ILE A 19 10.59 8.67 -41.01
N VAL A 20 10.05 7.71 -41.76
CA VAL A 20 8.65 7.74 -42.19
C VAL A 20 7.79 7.68 -40.93
N ARG A 21 7.51 8.84 -40.35
CA ARG A 21 6.54 8.99 -39.28
C ARG A 21 5.18 8.74 -39.93
N SER A 22 4.68 7.52 -39.86
CA SER A 22 3.27 7.25 -40.12
C SER A 22 2.47 8.22 -39.25
N SER A 23 1.72 9.11 -39.89
CA SER A 23 1.08 10.28 -39.29
C SER A 23 -0.09 9.96 -38.38
N THR A 24 -0.24 8.71 -37.95
CA THR A 24 -1.36 8.27 -37.11
C THR A 24 -0.81 7.49 -35.94
N THR A 25 -0.38 8.22 -34.90
CA THR A 25 -0.23 7.62 -33.58
C THR A 25 -1.62 7.17 -33.11
N PRO A 26 -1.85 5.88 -32.82
CA PRO A 26 -3.14 5.46 -32.27
C PRO A 26 -3.30 6.11 -30.90
N GLN A 27 -4.28 7.03 -30.78
CA GLN A 27 -4.69 7.55 -29.49
C GLN A 27 -5.49 6.46 -28.76
N PHE A 28 -4.82 5.78 -27.83
CA PHE A 28 -5.51 4.90 -26.90
C PHE A 28 -6.25 5.76 -25.87
N GLN A 29 -7.57 5.89 -26.03
CA GLN A 29 -8.41 6.56 -25.04
C GLN A 29 -8.73 5.59 -23.90
N PHE A 30 -7.86 5.54 -22.90
CA PHE A 30 -8.15 4.86 -21.63
C PHE A 30 -9.22 5.66 -20.87
N LYS A 31 -10.49 5.31 -21.06
CA LYS A 31 -11.56 5.74 -20.15
C LYS A 31 -11.54 4.85 -18.91
N LEU A 32 -10.65 5.16 -17.99
CA LEU A 32 -10.67 4.57 -16.65
C LEU A 32 -11.72 5.33 -15.83
N SER A 33 -12.98 4.91 -15.86
CA SER A 33 -13.99 5.41 -14.92
C SER A 33 -13.82 4.68 -13.59
N LEU A 34 -12.99 5.25 -12.71
CA LEU A 34 -12.88 4.75 -11.34
C LEU A 34 -14.18 5.08 -10.57
N PRO A 35 -14.69 4.15 -9.74
CA PRO A 35 -15.77 4.49 -8.82
C PRO A 35 -15.30 5.61 -7.88
N PRO A 36 -16.23 6.48 -7.43
CA PRO A 36 -15.89 7.52 -6.47
C PRO A 36 -15.30 6.88 -5.21
N PRO A 37 -14.29 7.52 -4.58
CA PRO A 37 -13.64 6.96 -3.41
C PRO A 37 -14.65 6.82 -2.27
N THR A 38 -14.69 5.65 -1.65
CA THR A 38 -15.59 5.33 -0.52
C THR A 38 -15.22 6.11 0.75
N ILE A 39 -14.01 6.64 0.80
CA ILE A 39 -13.45 7.41 1.92
C ILE A 39 -13.01 8.80 1.46
N THR A 40 -13.04 9.75 2.40
CA THR A 40 -12.69 11.15 2.15
C THR A 40 -11.19 11.32 1.87
N CYS A 41 -10.86 12.06 0.83
CA CYS A 41 -9.47 12.49 0.54
C CYS A 41 -9.07 13.80 1.25
N SER A 42 -9.95 14.37 2.07
CA SER A 42 -9.72 15.59 2.84
C SER A 42 -9.04 15.29 4.19
N PHE A 43 -8.49 16.33 4.82
CA PHE A 43 -7.96 16.22 6.18
C PHE A 43 -9.07 15.80 7.16
N ILE A 44 -8.70 14.93 8.09
CA ILE A 44 -9.55 14.44 9.18
C ILE A 44 -9.29 15.34 10.37
N LEU A 45 -10.34 16.00 10.87
CA LEU A 45 -10.23 16.93 12.01
C LEU A 45 -10.94 16.40 13.25
N ASP A 46 -12.00 15.64 13.06
CA ASP A 46 -12.87 15.18 14.13
C ASP A 46 -12.82 13.66 14.31
N TYR A 47 -13.15 13.22 15.52
CA TYR A 47 -13.25 11.80 15.85
C TYR A 47 -14.24 11.06 14.95
N ASP A 48 -15.39 11.67 14.62
CA ASP A 48 -16.42 11.00 13.81
C ASP A 48 -15.96 10.76 12.37
N GLN A 49 -15.16 11.67 11.81
CA GLN A 49 -14.52 11.48 10.51
C GLN A 49 -13.44 10.40 10.59
N ALA A 50 -12.57 10.46 11.62
CA ALA A 50 -11.52 9.47 11.84
C ALA A 50 -12.11 8.06 12.00
N ARG A 51 -13.23 7.95 12.71
CA ARG A 51 -13.95 6.70 12.95
C ARG A 51 -14.48 6.08 11.66
N GLN A 52 -14.96 6.87 10.70
CA GLN A 52 -15.43 6.33 9.42
C GLN A 52 -14.28 5.68 8.63
N VAL A 53 -13.13 6.36 8.58
CA VAL A 53 -11.93 5.82 7.92
C VAL A 53 -11.39 4.60 8.67
N PHE A 54 -11.42 4.64 10.00
CA PHE A 54 -11.06 3.49 10.85
C PHE A 54 -11.92 2.26 10.52
N LEU A 55 -13.25 2.41 10.46
CA LEU A 55 -14.15 1.30 10.19
C LEU A 55 -13.94 0.73 8.78
N PHE A 56 -13.74 1.60 7.79
CA PHE A 56 -13.43 1.18 6.43
C PHE A 56 -12.11 0.40 6.37
N ALA A 57 -11.04 0.91 7.00
CA ALA A 57 -9.75 0.23 7.02
C ALA A 57 -9.83 -1.10 7.77
N MET A 58 -10.55 -1.16 8.90
CA MET A 58 -10.74 -2.40 9.65
C MET A 58 -11.47 -3.47 8.83
N ASP A 59 -12.53 -3.10 8.10
CA ASP A 59 -13.24 -4.02 7.19
C ASP A 59 -12.29 -4.62 6.12
N LYS A 60 -11.35 -3.82 5.59
CA LYS A 60 -10.35 -4.30 4.63
C LYS A 60 -9.28 -5.16 5.27
N ILE A 61 -8.84 -4.82 6.48
CA ILE A 61 -7.89 -5.64 7.23
C ILE A 61 -8.52 -6.98 7.59
N ASP A 62 -9.78 -7.00 8.03
CA ASP A 62 -10.50 -8.25 8.36
C ASP A 62 -10.67 -9.13 7.12
N SER A 63 -11.01 -8.51 5.98
CA SER A 63 -11.06 -9.21 4.68
C SER A 63 -9.68 -9.79 4.31
N ALA A 64 -8.60 -9.04 4.53
CA ALA A 64 -7.24 -9.50 4.23
C ALA A 64 -6.81 -10.62 5.17
N LYS A 65 -7.07 -10.52 6.48
CA LYS A 65 -6.75 -11.54 7.49
C LYS A 65 -7.48 -12.87 7.25
N SER A 66 -8.63 -12.84 6.56
CA SER A 66 -9.32 -14.07 6.15
C SER A 66 -8.53 -14.89 5.12
N TYR A 67 -7.65 -14.24 4.36
CA TYR A 67 -6.80 -14.88 3.35
C TYR A 67 -5.36 -15.06 3.84
N TYR A 68 -4.77 -14.00 4.38
CA TYR A 68 -3.42 -14.00 4.97
C TYR A 68 -3.48 -14.47 6.41
N ILE A 69 -3.75 -15.75 6.59
CA ILE A 69 -3.70 -16.41 7.89
C ILE A 69 -2.24 -16.60 8.33
N LEU A 70 -2.01 -16.72 9.65
CA LEU A 70 -0.65 -16.83 10.19
C LEU A 70 0.11 -18.04 9.61
N ASP A 71 -0.58 -19.18 9.44
CA ASP A 71 0.02 -20.37 8.83
C ASP A 71 0.25 -20.17 7.33
N GLY A 72 1.52 -20.19 6.91
CA GLY A 72 1.93 -19.98 5.52
C GLY A 72 2.12 -18.51 5.10
N PHE A 73 1.54 -17.53 5.81
CA PHE A 73 1.69 -16.10 5.51
C PHE A 73 2.13 -15.28 6.74
N VAL A 74 3.07 -15.80 7.53
CA VAL A 74 3.48 -15.19 8.81
C VAL A 74 3.82 -13.70 8.67
N THR A 75 4.65 -13.31 7.71
CA THR A 75 5.06 -11.91 7.52
C THR A 75 3.87 -11.01 7.19
N ASP A 76 3.04 -11.38 6.21
CA ASP A 76 1.89 -10.59 5.80
C ASP A 76 0.85 -10.50 6.92
N HIS A 77 0.62 -11.61 7.66
CA HIS A 77 -0.30 -11.63 8.78
C HIS A 77 0.16 -10.70 9.91
N VAL A 78 1.46 -10.67 10.19
CA VAL A 78 2.04 -9.76 11.17
C VAL A 78 1.85 -8.31 10.75
N GLU A 79 2.15 -7.98 9.50
CA GLU A 79 1.97 -6.62 8.97
C GLU A 79 0.50 -6.16 9.13
N LEU A 80 -0.46 -7.02 8.81
CA LEU A 80 -1.90 -6.73 9.02
C LEU A 80 -2.24 -6.49 10.50
N CYS A 81 -1.62 -7.23 11.41
CA CYS A 81 -1.80 -7.03 12.85
C CYS A 81 -1.15 -5.72 13.35
N GLN A 82 0.04 -5.37 12.85
CA GLN A 82 0.67 -4.08 13.13
C GLN A 82 -0.16 -2.91 12.56
N ASP A 83 -0.69 -3.05 11.35
CA ASP A 83 -1.59 -2.06 10.75
C ASP A 83 -2.84 -1.86 11.62
N THR A 84 -3.41 -2.95 12.16
CA THR A 84 -4.53 -2.88 13.10
C THR A 84 -4.15 -2.06 14.35
N SER A 85 -2.98 -2.32 14.92
CA SER A 85 -2.50 -1.60 16.09
C SER A 85 -2.25 -0.11 15.79
N GLN A 86 -1.59 0.20 14.68
CA GLN A 86 -1.35 1.58 14.25
C GLN A 86 -2.65 2.33 13.98
N LEU A 87 -3.66 1.65 13.42
CA LEU A 87 -4.97 2.25 13.15
C LEU A 87 -5.67 2.66 14.45
N TYR A 88 -5.61 1.83 15.50
CA TYR A 88 -6.07 2.22 16.83
C TYR A 88 -5.26 3.39 17.39
N SER A 89 -3.93 3.38 17.26
CA SER A 89 -3.06 4.47 17.72
C SER A 89 -3.46 5.81 17.09
N LYS A 90 -3.70 5.82 15.77
CA LYS A 90 -4.15 7.00 15.02
C LYS A 90 -5.54 7.45 15.43
N LEU A 91 -6.47 6.53 15.70
CA LEU A 91 -7.82 6.91 16.13
C LEU A 91 -7.85 7.48 17.56
N VAL A 92 -6.98 6.98 18.47
CA VAL A 92 -6.86 7.50 19.84
C VAL A 92 -6.58 9.00 19.86
N PHE A 93 -5.79 9.49 18.90
CA PHE A 93 -5.43 10.92 18.81
C PHE A 93 -6.66 11.83 18.80
N PHE A 94 -7.74 11.42 18.11
CA PHE A 94 -8.97 12.20 17.99
C PHE A 94 -9.96 11.97 19.13
N GLU A 95 -9.78 10.92 19.94
CA GLU A 95 -10.66 10.64 21.06
C GLU A 95 -10.38 11.62 22.21
N SER A 96 -11.42 12.01 22.94
CA SER A 96 -11.29 12.89 24.12
C SER A 96 -11.54 12.14 25.42
N ASN A 97 -12.36 11.09 25.37
CA ASN A 97 -12.70 10.28 26.53
C ASN A 97 -11.56 9.33 26.91
N ILE A 98 -11.02 9.49 28.12
CA ILE A 98 -9.88 8.72 28.63
C ILE A 98 -10.20 7.22 28.70
N ASP A 99 -11.38 6.84 29.19
CA ASP A 99 -11.77 5.42 29.29
C ASP A 99 -11.76 4.73 27.92
N ARG A 100 -12.21 5.44 26.87
CA ARG A 100 -12.17 4.94 25.49
C ARG A 100 -10.73 4.82 24.99
N LYS A 101 -9.87 5.80 25.27
CA LYS A 101 -8.43 5.72 24.93
C LYS A 101 -7.78 4.51 25.57
N CYS A 102 -7.95 4.32 26.88
CA CYS A 102 -7.38 3.17 27.59
C CYS A 102 -7.88 1.84 26.99
N LYS A 103 -9.17 1.74 26.65
CA LYS A 103 -9.72 0.55 25.98
C LYS A 103 -9.10 0.31 24.60
N MET A 104 -8.84 1.36 23.84
CA MET A 104 -8.19 1.26 22.53
C MET A 104 -6.73 0.84 22.65
N HIS A 105 -5.95 1.44 23.56
CA HIS A 105 -4.58 1.01 23.85
C HIS A 105 -4.52 -0.42 24.36
N LYS A 106 -5.44 -0.81 25.24
CA LYS A 106 -5.56 -2.19 25.72
C LYS A 106 -5.79 -3.17 24.58
N ARG A 107 -6.70 -2.88 23.64
CA ARG A 107 -6.92 -3.73 22.45
C ARG A 107 -5.64 -3.89 21.61
N ARG A 108 -4.85 -2.83 21.45
CA ARG A 108 -3.56 -2.91 20.75
C ARG A 108 -2.59 -3.84 21.46
N ILE A 109 -2.45 -3.66 22.77
CA ILE A 109 -1.56 -4.47 23.61
C ILE A 109 -1.98 -5.94 23.58
N ASP A 110 -3.27 -6.22 23.76
CA ASP A 110 -3.81 -7.59 23.76
C ASP A 110 -3.53 -8.27 22.40
N LEU A 111 -3.75 -7.56 21.29
CA LEU A 111 -3.46 -8.04 19.93
C LEU A 111 -1.98 -8.37 19.75
N LEU A 112 -1.09 -7.42 20.03
CA LEU A 112 0.36 -7.59 19.82
C LEU A 112 0.95 -8.62 20.77
N SER A 113 0.49 -8.66 22.02
CA SER A 113 0.94 -9.65 23.01
C SER A 113 0.54 -11.07 22.60
N THR A 114 -0.64 -11.25 22.02
CA THR A 114 -1.07 -12.55 21.50
C THR A 114 -0.17 -12.97 20.33
N LEU A 115 0.06 -12.05 19.38
CA LEU A 115 0.89 -12.31 18.21
C LEU A 115 2.34 -12.67 18.57
N CYS A 116 2.94 -12.01 19.57
CA CYS A 116 4.27 -12.37 20.06
C CYS A 116 4.34 -13.78 20.65
N GLY A 117 3.22 -14.31 21.17
CA GLY A 117 3.14 -15.69 21.69
C GLY A 117 2.97 -16.76 20.60
N GLU A 118 2.51 -16.37 19.41
CA GLU A 118 2.22 -17.30 18.31
C GLU A 118 3.41 -17.48 17.35
N ILE A 119 4.33 -16.50 17.31
CA ILE A 119 5.45 -16.48 16.37
C ILE A 119 6.72 -17.04 17.00
N SER A 120 7.47 -17.83 16.23
CA SER A 120 8.78 -18.33 16.64
C SER A 120 9.83 -17.19 16.69
N GLU A 121 10.35 -16.91 17.89
CA GLU A 121 11.39 -15.89 18.11
C GLU A 121 12.68 -16.17 17.31
N GLU A 122 13.06 -17.44 17.15
CA GLU A 122 14.29 -17.84 16.46
C GLU A 122 14.27 -17.50 14.96
N HIS A 123 13.10 -17.66 14.33
CA HIS A 123 12.94 -17.48 12.88
C HIS A 123 12.60 -16.03 12.51
N TYR A 124 11.94 -15.30 13.40
CA TYR A 124 11.40 -13.97 13.14
C TYR A 124 11.92 -12.91 14.13
N LEU A 125 13.17 -13.05 14.58
CA LEU A 125 13.78 -12.18 15.60
C LEU A 125 13.62 -10.67 15.32
N TYR A 126 13.78 -10.26 14.06
CA TYR A 126 13.63 -8.85 13.67
C TYR A 126 12.19 -8.36 13.88
N ILE A 127 11.21 -9.15 13.41
CA ILE A 127 9.79 -8.86 13.58
C ILE A 127 9.42 -8.86 15.06
N MET A 128 9.89 -9.85 15.83
CA MET A 128 9.67 -9.93 17.27
C MET A 128 10.16 -8.66 17.97
N ARG A 129 11.35 -8.17 17.62
CA ARG A 129 11.88 -6.91 18.17
C ARG A 129 11.02 -5.70 17.83
N GLN A 130 10.49 -5.63 16.60
CA GLN A 130 9.56 -4.57 16.20
C GLN A 130 8.26 -4.63 17.01
N LEU A 131 7.67 -5.83 17.14
CA LEU A 131 6.45 -6.04 17.92
C LEU A 131 6.65 -5.68 19.40
N LEU A 132 7.77 -6.08 19.99
CA LEU A 132 8.11 -5.74 21.38
C LEU A 132 8.29 -4.23 21.59
N PHE A 133 8.89 -3.53 20.63
CA PHE A 133 9.01 -2.07 20.67
C PHE A 133 7.62 -1.41 20.65
N GLU A 134 6.77 -1.80 19.69
CA GLU A 134 5.42 -1.26 19.55
C GLU A 134 4.54 -1.59 20.77
N LEU A 135 4.70 -2.77 21.35
CA LEU A 135 4.05 -3.18 22.60
C LEU A 135 4.48 -2.28 23.76
N GLY A 136 5.78 -1.96 23.87
CA GLY A 136 6.31 -1.00 24.83
C GLY A 136 5.71 0.40 24.67
N GLU A 137 5.55 0.87 23.44
CA GLU A 137 4.82 2.13 23.16
C GLU A 137 3.34 2.04 23.54
N GLY A 138 2.71 0.88 23.41
CA GLY A 138 1.35 0.65 23.90
C GLY A 138 1.24 0.84 25.40
N TYR A 139 2.15 0.22 26.16
CA TYR A 139 2.17 0.30 27.63
C TYR A 139 2.55 1.67 28.16
N SER A 140 3.39 2.45 27.47
CA SER A 140 3.77 3.79 27.93
C SER A 140 2.63 4.81 27.83
N MET A 141 1.58 4.50 27.05
CA MET A 141 0.41 5.35 26.82
C MET A 141 -0.78 4.99 27.71
N LEU A 142 -0.70 3.90 28.48
CA LEU A 142 -1.67 3.52 29.52
C LEU A 142 -1.41 4.26 30.83
#